data_AF-A0A183TJ58-F1
#
_entry.id   AF-A0A183TJ58-F1
#
_cell.length_a   1.000
_cell.length_b   1.000
_cell.length_c   1.000
_cell.angle_alpha   90.00
_cell.angle_beta   90.00
_cell.angle_gamma   90.00
#
_symmetry.space_group_name_H-M   'P 1'
#
loop_
_entity.id
_entity.type
_entity.pdbx_description
1 polymer ?
#
loop_
_entity_poly.entity_id
_entity_poly.type
_entity_poly.pdbx_seq_one_letter_code
_entity_poly.pdbx_strand_id
1 'polypeptide(L)'
;MFKVMTTPSDHGPINTPKTFAFVNNLRPSKSYTFDVYRQDESGKIVKPGPTISVKMSNEDDDDDDDDDGGGDDDNDDDDDDDDDDDDDDD
;
A
#
# COMPACT_ATOMS: atom_id res chain seq x y z
N MET A 1 -14.61 1.72 27.84
CA MET A 1 -14.89 0.93 26.62
C MET A 1 -14.54 1.77 25.40
N PHE A 2 -14.30 1.17 24.24
CA PHE A 2 -14.10 1.88 22.97
C PHE A 2 -15.27 1.63 22.03
N LYS A 3 -15.59 2.63 21.22
CA LYS A 3 -16.59 2.57 20.16
C LYS A 3 -15.93 2.99 18.86
N VAL A 4 -15.99 2.15 17.83
CA VAL A 4 -15.53 2.48 16.48
C VAL A 4 -16.75 2.68 15.61
N MET A 5 -16.80 3.79 14.88
CA MET A 5 -17.84 4.08 13.89
C MET A 5 -17.20 4.13 12.51
N THR A 6 -17.87 3.54 11.53
CA THR A 6 -17.39 3.49 10.15
C THR A 6 -18.29 4.34 9.26
N THR A 7 -17.67 5.11 8.37
CA THR A 7 -18.33 5.90 7.32
C THR A 7 -17.80 5.44 5.97
N PRO A 8 -18.65 5.04 5.00
CA PRO A 8 -20.11 4.90 5.11
C PRO A 8 -20.53 3.88 6.17
N SER A 9 -21.71 4.08 6.78
CA SER A 9 -22.25 3.24 7.87
C SER A 9 -22.75 1.86 7.42
N ASP A 10 -22.09 1.31 6.40
CA ASP A 10 -22.30 -0.04 5.87
C ASP A 10 -21.95 -1.10 6.94
N HIS A 11 -21.12 -0.73 7.92
CA HIS A 11 -20.79 -1.54 9.08
C HIS A 11 -21.35 -0.88 10.35
N GLY A 12 -21.98 -1.69 11.19
CA GLY A 12 -22.48 -1.25 12.49
C GLY A 12 -21.34 -0.81 13.43
N PRO A 13 -21.65 -0.01 14.46
CA PRO A 13 -20.65 0.42 15.43
C PRO A 13 -20.07 -0.78 16.18
N ILE A 14 -18.74 -0.78 16.38
CA ILE A 14 -18.05 -1.82 17.13
C ILE A 14 -17.77 -1.31 18.53
N ASN A 15 -18.31 -2.00 19.53
CA ASN A 15 -18.05 -1.74 20.94
C ASN A 15 -17.09 -2.80 21.48
N THR A 16 -15.92 -2.38 21.99
CA THR A 16 -14.90 -3.31 22.47
C THR A 16 -14.17 -2.74 23.69
N PRO A 17 -13.84 -3.57 24.70
CA PRO A 17 -12.92 -3.16 25.77
C PRO A 17 -11.44 -3.23 25.33
N LYS A 18 -11.14 -3.85 24.18
CA LYS A 18 -9.78 -4.04 23.67
C LYS A 18 -9.28 -2.78 22.97
N THR A 19 -7.96 -2.64 22.87
CA THR A 19 -7.29 -1.56 22.13
C THR A 19 -7.23 -1.79 20.62
N PHE A 20 -7.86 -2.85 20.12
CA PHE A 20 -7.97 -3.18 18.70
C PHE A 20 -9.38 -3.65 18.35
N ALA A 21 -9.75 -3.50 17.07
CA ALA A 21 -10.99 -3.96 16.48
C ALA A 21 -10.72 -4.45 15.04
N PHE A 22 -11.44 -5.49 14.62
CA PHE A 22 -11.37 -6.01 13.26
C PHE A 22 -12.61 -5.53 12.49
N VAL A 23 -12.40 -4.99 11.29
CA VAL A 23 -13.47 -4.66 10.34
C VAL A 23 -13.21 -5.47 9.08
N ASN A 24 -14.07 -6.45 8.84
CA ASN A 24 -13.95 -7.39 7.73
C ASN A 24 -15.01 -7.10 6.67
N ASN A 25 -14.85 -7.72 5.49
CA ASN A 25 -15.80 -7.62 4.38
C ASN A 25 -16.03 -6.16 3.93
N LEU A 26 -14.98 -5.34 3.99
CA LEU A 26 -14.99 -4.02 3.38
C LEU A 26 -15.05 -4.17 1.87
N ARG A 27 -15.78 -3.27 1.21
CA ARG A 27 -15.90 -3.31 -0.25
C ARG A 27 -14.59 -2.84 -0.89
N PRO A 28 -14.11 -3.50 -1.94
CA PRO A 28 -12.97 -3.04 -2.72
C PRO A 28 -13.29 -1.71 -3.41
N SER A 29 -12.25 -0.98 -3.81
CA SER A 29 -12.35 0.32 -4.49
C SER A 29 -13.20 1.37 -3.76
N LYS A 30 -13.34 1.23 -2.43
CA LYS A 30 -14.10 2.15 -1.59
C LYS A 30 -13.23 2.82 -0.54
N SER A 31 -13.56 4.07 -0.24
CA SER A 31 -12.99 4.80 0.88
C SER A 31 -13.85 4.65 2.13
N TYR A 32 -13.20 4.40 3.25
CA TYR A 32 -13.79 4.29 4.57
C TYR A 32 -13.11 5.25 5.55
N THR A 33 -13.89 5.84 6.44
CA THR A 33 -13.40 6.60 7.59
C THR A 33 -13.82 5.89 8.87
N PHE A 34 -12.87 5.70 9.79
CA PHE A 34 -13.05 5.06 11.08
C PHE A 34 -12.84 6.09 12.18
N ASP A 35 -13.90 6.39 12.92
CA ASP A 35 -13.87 7.27 14.08
C ASP A 35 -13.85 6.44 15.36
N VAL A 36 -12.80 6.60 16.16
CA VAL A 36 -12.65 5.91 17.43
C VAL A 36 -13.08 6.83 18.57
N TYR A 37 -13.90 6.34 19.48
CA TYR A 37 -14.36 7.06 20.66
C TYR A 37 -14.12 6.25 21.93
N ARG A 38 -13.80 6.93 23.04
CA ARG A 38 -13.84 6.31 24.37
C ARG A 38 -15.21 6.51 24.99
N GLN A 39 -15.81 5.43 25.48
CA GLN A 39 -17.03 5.43 26.27
C GLN A 39 -16.75 5.16 27.76
N ASP A 40 -17.51 5.81 28.63
CA ASP A 40 -17.56 5.51 30.07
C ASP A 40 -18.47 4.31 30.40
N GLU A 41 -18.63 4.01 31.69
CA GLU A 41 -19.47 2.90 32.19
C GLU A 41 -20.97 3.07 31.87
N SER A 42 -21.41 4.30 31.59
CA SER A 42 -22.78 4.61 31.16
C SER A 42 -22.95 4.54 29.63
N GLY A 43 -21.89 4.22 28.88
CA GLY A 43 -21.89 4.18 27.42
C GLY A 43 -21.82 5.56 26.75
N LYS A 44 -21.63 6.64 27.52
CA LYS A 44 -21.51 8.00 26.99
C LYS A 44 -20.11 8.20 26.41
N ILE A 45 -20.03 8.87 25.26
CA ILE A 45 -18.76 9.27 24.67
C ILE A 45 -18.11 10.33 25.57
N VAL A 46 -16.93 10.02 26.10
CA VAL A 46 -16.19 10.89 27.02
C VAL A 46 -14.93 11.50 26.40
N LYS A 47 -14.43 10.94 25.30
CA LYS A 47 -13.27 11.49 24.59
C LYS A 47 -13.32 11.11 23.11
N PRO A 48 -13.23 12.08 22.18
CA PRO A 48 -12.95 11.76 20.79
C PRO A 48 -11.54 11.17 20.69
N GLY A 49 -11.45 10.02 20.02
CA GLY A 49 -10.18 9.39 19.69
C GLY A 49 -9.73 9.79 18.29
N PRO A 50 -8.81 9.01 17.68
CA PRO A 50 -8.35 9.25 16.33
C PRO A 50 -9.45 8.98 15.29
N THR A 51 -9.33 9.68 14.17
CA THR A 51 -10.07 9.41 12.93
C THR A 51 -9.07 8.90 11.89
N ILE A 52 -9.40 7.80 11.22
CA ILE A 52 -8.53 7.12 10.26
C ILE A 52 -9.28 6.99 8.94
N SER A 53 -8.70 7.43 7.84
CA SER A 53 -9.29 7.25 6.50
C SER A 53 -8.45 6.28 5.68
N VAL A 54 -9.12 5.30 5.07
CA VAL A 54 -8.51 4.21 4.29
C VAL A 54 -9.23 4.11 2.96
N LYS A 55 -8.48 3.97 1.86
CA LYS A 55 -9.02 3.61 0.54
C LYS A 55 -8.66 2.15 0.28
N MET A 56 -9.65 1.30 0.04
CA MET A 56 -9.44 -0.10 -0.30
C MET A 56 -8.94 -0.22 -1.75
N SER A 57 -8.03 -1.16 -1.99
CA SER A 57 -7.53 -1.52 -3.33
C SER A 57 -8.67 -2.04 -4.23
N ASN A 58 -8.47 -1.99 -5.54
CA ASN A 58 -9.35 -2.69 -6.46
C ASN A 58 -9.12 -4.20 -6.38
N GLU A 59 -10.13 -5.00 -6.69
CA GLU A 59 -10.00 -6.48 -6.74
C GLU A 59 -9.04 -6.95 -7.85
N ASP A 60 -8.74 -6.09 -8.82
CA ASP A 60 -7.93 -6.40 -10.00
C ASP A 60 -6.50 -5.82 -9.93
N ASP A 61 -6.11 -5.15 -8.83
CA ASP A 61 -4.75 -4.58 -8.67
C ASP A 61 -3.72 -5.61 -8.12
N ASP A 62 -4.05 -6.89 -8.13
CA ASP A 62 -3.10 -8.00 -7.89
C ASP A 62 -2.43 -8.44 -9.22
N ASP A 63 -2.19 -7.50 -10.14
CA ASP A 63 -1.45 -7.74 -11.38
C ASP A 63 0.05 -7.46 -11.14
N ASP A 64 0.81 -8.56 -11.02
CA ASP A 64 2.18 -8.74 -11.50
C ASP A 64 3.26 -7.70 -11.12
N ASP A 65 3.75 -7.76 -9.87
CA ASP A 65 5.16 -7.43 -9.57
C ASP A 65 6.04 -8.70 -9.75
N ASP A 66 5.89 -9.38 -10.89
CA ASP A 66 6.92 -10.28 -11.43
C ASP A 66 7.69 -9.50 -12.52
N ASP A 67 8.38 -8.42 -12.14
CA ASP A 67 9.44 -7.84 -12.97
C ASP A 67 10.68 -8.74 -12.84
N ASP A 68 10.57 -9.94 -13.42
CA ASP A 68 11.67 -10.85 -13.73
C ASP A 68 12.41 -10.27 -14.96
N GLY A 69 13.01 -9.09 -14.77
CA GLY A 69 13.84 -8.40 -15.73
C GLY A 69 15.31 -8.64 -15.45
N GLY A 70 15.74 -9.91 -15.48
CA GLY A 70 17.14 -10.27 -15.56
C GLY A 70 17.78 -9.56 -16.76
N GLY A 71 18.55 -8.51 -16.50
CA GLY A 71 19.43 -7.92 -17.49
C GLY A 71 20.59 -8.87 -17.71
N ASP A 72 20.49 -9.67 -18.76
CA ASP A 72 21.54 -10.56 -19.24
C ASP A 72 22.85 -9.79 -19.46
N ASP A 73 23.92 -10.42 -19.00
CA ASP A 73 25.32 -10.03 -19.14
C ASP A 73 25.76 -10.08 -20.61
N ASP A 74 25.54 -9.01 -21.38
CA ASP A 74 26.20 -8.85 -22.69
C ASP A 74 27.54 -8.10 -22.50
N ASN A 75 28.51 -8.84 -21.98
CA ASN A 75 29.93 -8.50 -22.09
C ASN A 75 30.40 -8.95 -23.49
N ASP A 76 30.07 -8.16 -24.51
CA ASP A 76 30.63 -8.30 -25.86
C ASP A 76 32.11 -7.88 -25.81
N ASP A 77 32.95 -8.88 -25.54
CA ASP A 77 34.29 -8.98 -26.11
C ASP A 77 34.15 -9.15 -27.63
N ASP A 78 34.86 -8.34 -28.41
CA ASP A 78 35.44 -8.63 -29.75
C ASP A 78 36.15 -7.33 -30.18
N ASP A 79 37.45 -7.17 -29.90
CA ASP A 79 38.55 -7.55 -30.79
C ASP A 79 38.31 -7.14 -32.25
N ASP A 80 38.98 -6.06 -32.66
CA ASP A 80 39.53 -5.92 -34.02
C ASP A 80 40.74 -4.98 -33.91
N ASP A 81 41.89 -5.59 -33.63
CA ASP A 81 43.17 -5.20 -34.21
C ASP A 81 42.98 -5.09 -35.72
N ASP A 82 43.32 -3.95 -36.32
CA ASP A 82 44.00 -4.01 -37.61
C ASP A 82 44.92 -2.80 -37.78
N ASP A 83 46.16 -3.20 -37.97
CA ASP A 83 47.36 -2.46 -38.24
C ASP A 83 47.29 -1.60 -39.52
N ASP A 84 48.35 -0.81 -39.64
CA ASP A 84 49.09 -0.52 -40.86
C ASP A 84 48.76 0.74 -41.69
N ASP A 85 49.83 1.54 -41.70
CA ASP A 85 50.53 2.11 -42.85
C ASP A 85 50.26 3.57 -43.25
N ASP A 86 51.33 4.34 -43.00
CA ASP A 86 52.06 5.16 -43.96
C ASP A 86 51.27 6.21 -44.75
N ASP A 87 51.64 7.48 -44.54
CA ASP A 87 52.56 8.09 -45.50
C ASP A 87 53.12 9.41 -44.95
N ASP A 88 54.45 9.49 -45.00
CA ASP A 88 55.27 10.69 -45.00
C ASP A 88 54.73 11.77 -45.95
N ASP A 89 54.85 13.04 -45.58
CA ASP A 89 55.39 14.01 -46.54
C ASP A 89 56.05 15.20 -45.83
N ASP A 90 57.20 15.56 -46.40
CA ASP A 90 58.36 16.33 -45.93
C ASP A 90 58.10 17.82 -45.55
#